data_AF-A0A9X1SW73-F1
#
_entry.id   AF-A0A9X1SW73-F1
#
_cell.length_a   1.000
_cell.length_b   1.000
_cell.length_c   1.000
_cell.angle_alpha   90.00
_cell.angle_beta   90.00
_cell.angle_gamma   90.00
#
_symmetry.space_group_name_H-M   'P 1'
#
loop_
_entity.id
_entity.type
_entity.pdbx_description
1 polymer ?
#
loop_
_entity_poly.entity_id
_entity_poly.type
_entity_poly.pdbx_seq_one_letter_code
_entity_poly.pdbx_strand_id
1 'polypeptide(L)'
;MANAVLDEVGLWFETHVYRSLQNQDVPAAERLTSMAGAVEEYFSSRHLVCLYGSFALGQERERFAQQIAGYFTAWIQAITEALPGPAQEAEALATDFVATVQGALILARALDDPPVLHSTVARSLRHLTSLAGPDKAR
;
A
#
# COMPACT_ATOMS: atom_id res chain seq x y z
N MET A 1 5.66 22.00 -10.43
CA MET A 1 5.00 20.85 -11.08
C MET A 1 5.13 19.59 -10.25
N ALA A 2 6.34 19.09 -9.95
CA ALA A 2 6.52 17.86 -9.14
C ALA A 2 5.74 17.85 -7.80
N ASN A 3 5.78 18.93 -7.01
CA ASN A 3 4.99 19.03 -5.77
C ASN A 3 3.49 18.79 -6.01
N ALA A 4 2.88 19.48 -6.97
CA ALA A 4 1.45 19.34 -7.24
C ALA A 4 1.06 17.91 -7.65
N VAL A 5 1.93 17.21 -8.39
CA VAL A 5 1.70 15.80 -8.76
C VAL A 5 1.85 14.89 -7.55
N LEU A 6 2.85 15.11 -6.69
CA LEU A 6 2.99 14.36 -5.44
C LEU A 6 1.78 14.59 -4.52
N ASP A 7 1.34 15.83 -4.37
CA ASP A 7 0.17 16.20 -3.57
C ASP A 7 -1.11 15.53 -4.11
N GLU A 8 -1.29 15.50 -5.45
CA GLU A 8 -2.41 14.80 -6.09
C GLU A 8 -2.39 13.30 -5.79
N VAL A 9 -1.23 12.65 -5.94
CA VAL A 9 -1.08 11.22 -5.63
C VAL A 9 -1.31 10.96 -4.14
N GLY A 10 -0.74 11.79 -3.26
CA GLY A 10 -0.92 11.68 -1.82
C GLY A 10 -2.38 11.82 -1.41
N LEU A 11 -3.09 12.81 -1.95
CA LEU A 11 -4.52 13.01 -1.70
C LEU A 11 -5.37 11.82 -2.18
N TRP A 12 -5.00 11.24 -3.33
CA TRP A 12 -5.67 10.05 -3.83
C TRP A 12 -5.50 8.87 -2.86
N PHE A 13 -4.28 8.61 -2.37
CA PHE A 13 -4.00 7.56 -1.39
C PHE A 13 -4.72 7.79 -0.06
N GLU A 14 -4.69 9.02 0.46
CA GLU A 14 -5.43 9.41 1.66
C GLU A 14 -6.92 9.03 1.55
N THR A 15 -7.52 9.37 0.41
CA THR A 15 -8.96 9.20 0.19
C THR A 15 -9.36 7.75 -0.05
N HIS A 16 -8.60 7.01 -0.85
CA HIS A 16 -9.02 5.68 -1.36
C HIS A 16 -8.34 4.51 -0.63
N VAL A 17 -7.16 4.73 -0.04
CA VAL A 17 -6.35 3.67 0.59
C VAL A 17 -6.36 3.82 2.11
N TYR A 18 -6.06 5.01 2.65
CA TYR A 18 -5.89 5.17 4.09
C TYR A 18 -7.24 5.29 4.81
N ARG A 19 -8.12 6.18 4.34
CA ARG A 19 -9.45 6.35 4.95
C ARG A 19 -10.32 5.11 4.85
N SER A 20 -10.19 4.32 3.78
CA SER A 20 -10.96 3.07 3.63
C SER A 20 -10.61 2.03 4.70
N LEU A 21 -9.35 2.02 5.17
CA LEU A 21 -8.88 1.15 6.25
C LEU A 21 -9.40 1.55 7.63
N GLN A 22 -9.84 2.80 7.81
CA GLN A 22 -10.32 3.34 9.09
C GLN A 22 -11.80 3.09 9.36
N ASN A 23 -12.56 2.55 8.39
CA ASN A 23 -14.00 2.34 8.52
C ASN A 23 -14.33 1.16 9.46
N GLN A 24 -14.43 1.41 10.77
CA GLN A 24 -14.65 0.37 11.78
C GLN A 24 -15.99 -0.37 11.66
N ASP A 25 -16.93 0.12 10.85
CA ASP A 25 -18.21 -0.57 10.58
C ASP A 25 -18.05 -1.76 9.60
N VAL A 26 -16.89 -1.88 8.95
CA VAL A 26 -16.57 -2.96 7.99
C VAL A 26 -15.52 -3.89 8.61
N PRO A 27 -15.65 -5.23 8.51
CA PRO A 27 -14.65 -6.16 9.06
C PRO A 27 -13.23 -5.90 8.54
N ALA A 28 -12.21 -6.12 9.38
CA ALA A 28 -10.81 -5.82 9.04
C ALA A 28 -10.35 -6.50 7.74
N ALA A 29 -10.70 -7.77 7.54
CA ALA A 29 -10.36 -8.52 6.34
C ALA A 29 -10.97 -7.89 5.06
N GLU A 30 -12.20 -7.38 5.14
CA GLU A 30 -12.88 -6.72 4.02
C GLU A 30 -12.23 -5.36 3.71
N ARG A 31 -11.87 -4.57 4.73
CA ARG A 31 -11.14 -3.31 4.54
C ARG A 31 -9.78 -3.52 3.86
N LEU A 32 -9.01 -4.51 4.31
CA LEU A 32 -7.72 -4.87 3.72
C LEU A 32 -7.87 -5.34 2.27
N THR A 33 -8.93 -6.10 1.98
CA THR A 33 -9.24 -6.56 0.62
C THR A 33 -9.61 -5.39 -0.30
N SER A 34 -10.46 -4.46 0.17
CA SER A 34 -10.81 -3.25 -0.57
C SER A 34 -9.59 -2.36 -0.83
N MET A 35 -8.71 -2.21 0.17
CA MET A 35 -7.48 -1.44 0.06
C MET A 35 -6.54 -2.04 -1.00
N ALA A 36 -6.33 -3.36 -0.97
CA ALA A 36 -5.50 -4.04 -1.95
C ALA A 36 -6.05 -3.87 -3.38
N GLY A 37 -7.36 -4.03 -3.57
CA GLY A 37 -8.00 -3.82 -4.86
C GLY A 37 -7.81 -2.39 -5.40
N ALA A 38 -7.98 -1.38 -4.55
CA ALA A 38 -7.76 0.02 -4.92
C ALA A 38 -6.30 0.29 -5.33
N VAL A 39 -5.35 -0.28 -4.58
CA VAL A 39 -3.91 -0.18 -4.88
C VAL A 39 -3.57 -0.83 -6.23
N GLU A 40 -4.10 -2.03 -6.49
CA GLU A 40 -3.90 -2.73 -7.76
C GLU A 40 -4.47 -1.94 -8.94
N GLU A 41 -5.70 -1.46 -8.84
CA GLU A 41 -6.35 -0.65 -9.88
C GLU A 41 -5.54 0.63 -10.16
N TYR A 42 -5.13 1.33 -9.10
CA TYR A 42 -4.34 2.55 -9.22
C TYR A 42 -3.05 2.32 -10.01
N PHE A 43 -2.27 1.31 -9.66
CA PHE A 43 -0.99 1.07 -10.32
C PHE A 43 -1.13 0.49 -11.72
N SER A 44 -2.13 -0.37 -11.96
CA SER A 44 -2.43 -0.88 -13.30
C SER A 44 -2.81 0.26 -14.26
N SER A 45 -3.53 1.28 -13.78
CA SER A 45 -3.86 2.47 -14.58
C SER A 45 -2.67 3.41 -14.85
N ARG A 46 -1.56 3.26 -14.10
CA ARG A 46 -0.39 4.15 -14.13
C ARG A 46 0.91 3.46 -14.56
N HIS A 47 0.79 2.54 -15.51
CA HIS A 47 1.92 1.83 -16.12
C HIS A 47 2.83 1.11 -15.09
N LEU A 48 2.26 0.68 -13.96
CA LEU A 48 2.96 -0.08 -12.92
C LEU A 48 4.15 0.70 -12.31
N VAL A 49 4.05 2.02 -12.25
CA VAL A 49 5.07 2.88 -11.65
C VAL A 49 4.56 3.49 -10.35
N CYS A 50 5.29 3.26 -9.26
CA CYS A 50 5.15 4.05 -8.05
C CYS A 50 5.95 5.34 -8.18
N LEU A 51 5.26 6.48 -8.28
CA LEU A 51 5.91 7.80 -8.42
C LEU A 51 6.87 8.08 -7.24
N TYR A 52 6.39 7.88 -6.01
CA TYR A 52 7.20 8.04 -4.81
C TYR A 52 8.37 7.06 -4.77
N GLY A 53 8.19 5.82 -5.23
CA GLY A 53 9.27 4.83 -5.35
C GLY A 53 10.32 5.25 -6.37
N SER A 54 9.91 5.75 -7.54
CA SER A 54 10.81 6.29 -8.55
C SER A 54 11.61 7.48 -8.01
N PHE A 55 10.96 8.38 -7.27
CA PHE A 55 11.62 9.55 -6.67
C PHE A 55 12.58 9.15 -5.55
N ALA A 56 12.27 8.08 -4.80
CA ALA A 56 13.14 7.55 -3.76
C ALA A 56 14.46 6.99 -4.31
N LEU A 57 14.46 6.50 -5.55
CA LEU A 57 15.65 5.94 -6.23
C LEU A 57 16.44 6.98 -7.03
N GLY A 58 15.79 8.10 -7.41
CA GLY A 58 16.38 9.17 -8.21
C GLY A 58 17.06 10.28 -7.40
N GLN A 59 17.57 11.29 -8.10
CA GLN A 59 18.17 12.49 -7.48
C GLN A 59 17.10 13.34 -6.77
N GLU A 60 15.84 13.18 -7.16
CA GLU A 60 14.66 13.79 -6.58
C GLU A 60 14.51 13.48 -5.09
N ARG A 61 15.07 12.36 -4.62
CA ARG A 61 15.07 11.96 -3.21
C ARG A 61 15.55 13.09 -2.30
N GLU A 62 16.62 13.79 -2.66
CA GLU A 62 17.18 14.87 -1.83
C GLU A 62 16.18 16.02 -1.64
N ARG A 63 15.43 16.34 -2.70
CA ARG A 63 14.49 17.44 -2.70
C ARG A 63 13.16 17.10 -2.03
N PHE A 64 12.70 15.85 -2.12
CA PHE A 64 11.38 15.43 -1.67
C PHE A 64 11.42 14.41 -0.52
N ALA A 65 12.56 14.27 0.17
CA ALA A 65 12.79 13.26 1.21
C ALA A 65 11.64 13.15 2.23
N GLN A 66 11.15 14.29 2.71
CA GLN A 66 10.07 14.32 3.70
C GLN A 66 8.72 13.83 3.14
N GLN A 67 8.38 14.23 1.91
CA GLN A 67 7.13 13.80 1.26
C GLN A 67 7.18 12.30 0.92
N ILE A 68 8.33 11.81 0.46
CA ILE A 68 8.55 10.39 0.16
C ILE A 68 8.45 9.55 1.43
N ALA A 69 9.13 9.95 2.51
CA ALA A 69 9.06 9.26 3.79
C ALA A 69 7.63 9.28 4.33
N GLY A 70 6.97 10.45 4.31
CA GLY A 70 5.59 10.60 4.76
C GLY A 70 4.61 9.67 4.03
N TYR A 71 4.73 9.54 2.70
CA TYR A 71 3.90 8.65 1.90
C TYR A 71 4.03 7.18 2.34
N PHE A 72 5.26 6.66 2.47
CA PHE A 72 5.46 5.26 2.85
C PHE A 72 5.10 5.01 4.31
N THR A 73 5.44 5.92 5.22
CA THR A 73 5.07 5.81 6.63
C THR A 73 3.56 5.85 6.83
N ALA A 74 2.84 6.75 6.15
CA ALA A 74 1.37 6.82 6.25
C ALA A 74 0.72 5.53 5.73
N TRP A 75 1.24 4.96 4.65
CA TRP A 75 0.72 3.69 4.14
C TRP A 75 0.94 2.52 5.09
N ILE A 76 2.16 2.37 5.61
CA ILE A 76 2.47 1.33 6.61
C ILE A 76 1.57 1.52 7.82
N GLN A 77 1.50 2.73 8.38
CA GLN A 77 0.69 3.04 9.56
C GLN A 77 -0.79 2.72 9.34
N ALA A 78 -1.37 3.09 8.20
CA ALA A 78 -2.79 2.82 7.91
C ALA A 78 -3.10 1.31 7.90
N ILE A 79 -2.17 0.48 7.39
CA ILE A 79 -2.33 -0.99 7.42
C ILE A 79 -2.13 -1.50 8.85
N THR A 80 -1.10 -1.03 9.56
CA THR A 80 -0.84 -1.39 10.96
C THR A 80 -2.06 -1.18 11.84
N GLU A 81 -2.73 -0.02 11.72
CA GLU A 81 -3.93 0.33 12.48
C GLU A 81 -5.15 -0.53 12.11
N ALA A 82 -5.18 -1.09 10.90
CA ALA A 82 -6.26 -1.96 10.45
C ALA A 82 -6.09 -3.42 10.90
N LEU A 83 -4.88 -3.82 11.31
CA LEU A 83 -4.57 -5.17 11.75
C LEU A 83 -4.86 -5.37 13.24
N PRO A 84 -5.39 -6.55 13.64
CA PRO A 84 -5.45 -6.91 15.04
C PRO A 84 -4.09 -7.40 15.55
N GLY A 85 -3.90 -7.32 16.87
CA GLY A 85 -2.72 -7.88 17.54
C GLY A 85 -1.72 -6.81 18.04
N PRO A 86 -0.53 -7.24 18.47
CA PRO A 86 0.50 -6.34 18.96
C PRO A 86 0.98 -5.38 17.87
N ALA A 87 1.12 -4.10 18.20
CA ALA A 87 1.50 -3.05 17.25
C ALA A 87 2.80 -3.36 16.47
N GLN A 88 3.79 -3.95 17.14
CA GLN A 88 5.07 -4.32 16.52
C GLN A 88 4.92 -5.40 15.44
N GLU A 89 4.07 -6.41 15.69
CA GLU A 89 3.81 -7.48 14.72
C GLU A 89 2.99 -6.96 13.54
N ALA A 90 1.97 -6.13 13.82
CA ALA A 90 1.17 -5.48 12.81
C ALA A 90 2.01 -4.56 11.90
N GLU A 91 2.95 -3.79 12.47
CA GLU A 91 3.85 -2.92 11.71
C GLU A 91 4.82 -3.70 10.82
N ALA A 92 5.35 -4.82 11.30
CA ALA A 92 6.18 -5.70 10.49
C ALA A 92 5.40 -6.26 9.28
N LEU A 93 4.18 -6.75 9.50
CA LEU A 93 3.32 -7.27 8.43
C LEU A 93 2.91 -6.17 7.43
N ALA A 94 2.59 -4.99 7.92
CA ALA A 94 2.27 -3.83 7.08
C ALA A 94 3.47 -3.43 6.20
N THR A 95 4.67 -3.41 6.79
CA THR A 95 5.93 -3.13 6.08
C THR A 95 6.18 -4.17 5.00
N ASP A 96 6.05 -5.46 5.31
CA ASP A 96 6.22 -6.55 4.36
C ASP A 96 5.22 -6.47 3.20
N PHE A 97 3.97 -6.11 3.47
CA PHE A 97 2.96 -5.93 2.44
C PHE A 97 3.32 -4.78 1.49
N VAL A 98 3.67 -3.59 2.02
CA VAL A 98 4.06 -2.44 1.20
C VAL A 98 5.32 -2.74 0.39
N ALA A 99 6.33 -3.36 1.00
CA ALA A 99 7.54 -3.81 0.31
C ALA A 99 7.23 -4.80 -0.81
N THR A 100 6.31 -5.74 -0.56
CA THR A 100 5.83 -6.71 -1.56
C THR A 100 5.19 -6.02 -2.75
N VAL A 101 4.31 -5.02 -2.52
CA VAL A 101 3.69 -4.24 -3.59
C VAL A 101 4.76 -3.53 -4.43
N GLN A 102 5.72 -2.85 -3.79
CA GLN A 102 6.78 -2.13 -4.51
C GLN A 102 7.67 -3.08 -5.34
N GLY A 103 8.06 -4.23 -4.78
CA GLY A 103 8.82 -5.25 -5.50
C GLY A 103 8.03 -5.84 -6.67
N ALA A 104 6.72 -6.07 -6.49
CA ALA A 104 5.86 -6.57 -7.55
C ALA A 104 5.70 -5.58 -8.71
N LEU A 105 5.61 -4.27 -8.43
CA LEU A 105 5.62 -3.23 -9.47
C LEU A 105 6.91 -3.25 -10.29
N ILE A 106 8.06 -3.38 -9.63
CA ILE A 106 9.35 -3.47 -10.31
C ILE A 106 9.41 -4.71 -11.21
N LEU A 107 9.03 -5.88 -10.69
CA LEU A 107 9.06 -7.13 -11.45
C LEU A 107 8.08 -7.12 -12.63
N ALA A 108 6.83 -6.73 -12.39
CA ALA A 108 5.80 -6.66 -13.42
C ALA A 108 6.23 -5.72 -14.57
N ARG A 109 6.87 -4.59 -14.23
CA ARG A 109 7.38 -3.66 -15.23
C ARG A 109 8.63 -4.16 -15.94
N ALA A 110 9.59 -4.77 -15.23
CA ALA A 110 10.83 -5.28 -15.81
C ALA A 110 10.61 -6.46 -16.74
N LEU A 111 9.58 -7.27 -16.47
CA LEU A 111 9.23 -8.46 -17.25
C LEU A 111 8.15 -8.21 -18.30
N ASP A 112 7.57 -7.00 -18.34
CA ASP A 112 6.38 -6.67 -19.14
C ASP A 112 5.20 -7.65 -18.88
N ASP A 113 5.00 -7.99 -17.60
CA ASP A 113 4.03 -8.99 -17.14
C ASP A 113 3.14 -8.41 -16.00
N PRO A 114 2.12 -7.60 -16.33
CA PRO A 114 1.21 -7.01 -15.34
C PRO A 114 0.57 -8.00 -14.36
N PRO A 115 0.17 -9.24 -14.75
CA PRO A 115 -0.27 -10.29 -13.83
C PRO A 115 0.64 -10.60 -12.63
N VAL A 116 1.95 -10.30 -12.72
CA VAL A 116 2.89 -10.46 -11.58
C VAL A 116 2.47 -9.60 -10.39
N LEU A 117 1.99 -8.36 -10.63
CA LEU A 117 1.46 -7.49 -9.58
C LEU A 117 0.29 -8.19 -8.87
N HIS A 118 -0.71 -8.61 -9.64
CA HIS A 118 -1.95 -9.15 -9.12
C HIS A 118 -1.76 -10.42 -8.30
N SER A 119 -1.02 -11.38 -8.86
CA SER A 119 -0.75 -12.65 -8.20
C SER A 119 0.07 -12.48 -6.90
N THR A 120 1.01 -11.53 -6.89
CA THR A 120 1.87 -11.26 -5.74
C THR A 120 1.13 -10.52 -4.63
N VAL A 121 0.35 -9.48 -4.97
CA VAL A 121 -0.49 -8.76 -4.02
C VAL A 121 -1.55 -9.69 -3.42
N ALA A 122 -2.24 -10.49 -4.23
CA ALA A 122 -3.23 -11.43 -3.73
C ALA A 122 -2.64 -12.45 -2.74
N ARG A 123 -1.42 -12.94 -2.98
CA ARG A 123 -0.73 -13.85 -2.06
C ARG A 123 -0.34 -13.16 -0.75
N SER A 124 0.19 -11.94 -0.81
CA SER A 124 0.54 -11.17 0.38
C SER A 124 -0.70 -10.79 1.19
N LEU A 125 -1.78 -10.37 0.52
CA LEU A 125 -3.06 -10.08 1.14
C LEU A 125 -3.62 -11.31 1.88
N ARG A 126 -3.59 -12.50 1.26
CA ARG A 126 -4.04 -13.73 1.96
C ARG A 126 -3.28 -13.98 3.25
N HIS A 127 -1.97 -13.72 3.27
CA HIS A 127 -1.18 -13.83 4.49
C HIS A 127 -1.63 -12.79 5.53
N LEU A 128 -1.73 -11.53 5.10
CA LEU A 128 -2.19 -10.40 5.91
C LEU A 128 -3.58 -10.64 6.54
N THR A 129 -4.55 -11.14 5.77
CA THR A 129 -5.92 -11.42 6.23
C THR A 129 -6.04 -12.72 7.02
N SER A 130 -5.17 -13.71 6.78
CA SER A 130 -5.18 -14.95 7.57
C SER A 130 -4.87 -14.72 9.04
N LEU A 131 -4.05 -13.70 9.33
CA LEU A 131 -3.70 -13.27 10.68
C LEU A 131 -4.77 -12.34 11.28
N ALA A 132 -5.58 -11.69 10.44
CA ALA A 132 -6.69 -10.87 10.89
C ALA A 132 -7.85 -11.69 11.52
N GLY A 133 -7.99 -12.97 11.16
CA GLY A 133 -8.99 -13.90 11.71
C GLY A 133 -10.45 -13.46 11.51
N PRO A 134 -11.46 -14.33 11.71
CA PRO A 134 -12.83 -13.87 11.79
C PRO A 134 -12.94 -13.01 13.06
N ASP A 135 -13.43 -11.79 12.89
CA ASP A 135 -13.75 -10.84 13.95
C ASP A 135 -14.19 -11.59 15.22
N LYS A 136 -13.44 -11.49 16.31
CA LYS A 136 -13.97 -11.91 17.61
C LYS A 136 -15.09 -10.92 17.91
N ALA A 137 -16.31 -11.33 17.55
CA ALA A 137 -17.55 -10.69 17.93
C ALA A 137 -17.42 -10.21 19.38
N ARG A 138 -17.36 -8.88 19.52
CA ARG A 138 -17.55 -8.22 20.81
C ARG A 138 -19.00 -8.37 21.24
#